data_AF-A0A0F5Y7D1-F1
#
_entry.id   AF-A0A0F5Y7D1-F1
#
_cell.length_a   1.000
_cell.length_b   1.000
_cell.length_c   1.000
_cell.angle_alpha   90.00
_cell.angle_beta   90.00
_cell.angle_gamma   90.00
#
_symmetry.space_group_name_H-M   'P 1'
#
loop_
_entity.id
_entity.type
_entity.pdbx_description
1 polymer ?
#
loop_
_entity_poly.entity_id
_entity_poly.type
_entity_poly.pdbx_seq_one_letter_code
_entity_poly.pdbx_strand_id
1 'polypeptide(L)'
;MRPKIKDQVAWQQAELLMQPILIRLLDNIRKKLEEPSVWKGTYHNTETPYPGYRLDLECNNQKVSLDIWELCYQVCFKNYQLTHAPQESQEVEIDTSLIDHTGDVDWTRIDEKARMIIDQFFDNLSNEVGQS
;
A
#
# COMPACT_ATOMS: atom_id res chain seq x y z
N MET A 1 -10.67 -4.39 2.70
CA MET A 1 -10.72 -5.35 3.82
C MET A 1 -10.37 -4.62 5.12
N ARG A 2 -10.72 -5.11 6.32
CA ARG A 2 -10.23 -4.50 7.58
C ARG A 2 -9.25 -5.43 8.31
N PRO A 3 -7.97 -5.05 8.49
CA PRO A 3 -7.03 -5.82 9.27
C PRO A 3 -7.50 -5.93 10.73
N LYS A 4 -7.49 -7.15 11.27
CA LYS A 4 -7.76 -7.43 12.69
C LYS A 4 -6.43 -7.58 13.42
N ILE A 5 -6.10 -6.56 14.20
CA ILE A 5 -4.92 -6.53 15.06
C ILE A 5 -5.27 -7.20 16.40
N LYS A 6 -4.42 -8.12 16.87
CA LYS A 6 -4.75 -9.04 17.96
C LYS A 6 -4.60 -8.44 19.36
N ASP A 7 -3.64 -7.53 19.55
CA ASP A 7 -3.28 -6.99 20.86
C ASP A 7 -2.89 -5.51 20.79
N GLN A 8 -2.80 -4.89 21.98
CA GLN A 8 -2.53 -3.47 22.14
C GLN A 8 -1.14 -3.07 21.64
N VAL A 9 -0.13 -3.94 21.78
CA VAL A 9 1.24 -3.65 21.33
C VAL A 9 1.27 -3.57 19.81
N ALA A 10 0.64 -4.54 19.14
CA ALA A 10 0.51 -4.53 17.69
C ALA A 10 -0.30 -3.33 17.19
N TRP A 11 -1.27 -2.84 17.97
CA TRP A 11 -2.03 -1.63 17.64
C TRP A 11 -1.17 -0.38 17.67
N GLN A 12 -0.37 -0.21 18.72
CA GLN A 12 0.57 0.91 18.86
C GLN A 12 1.64 0.90 17.77
N GLN A 13 2.14 -0.29 17.41
CA GLN A 13 3.09 -0.44 16.31
C GLN A 13 2.46 -0.08 14.96
N ALA A 14 1.20 -0.47 14.72
CA ALA A 14 0.49 -0.04 13.53
C ALA A 14 0.37 1.49 13.48
N GLU A 15 -0.08 2.13 14.55
CA GLU A 15 -0.18 3.60 14.62
C GLU A 15 1.14 4.29 14.30
N LEU A 16 2.25 3.79 14.87
CA LEU A 16 3.60 4.29 14.61
C LEU A 16 3.98 4.20 13.13
N LEU A 17 3.61 3.10 12.46
CA LEU A 17 4.04 2.77 11.11
C LEU A 17 3.13 3.37 10.02
N MET A 18 1.82 3.51 10.25
CA MET A 18 0.86 3.80 9.18
C MET A 18 1.15 5.13 8.44
N GLN A 19 1.50 6.20 9.17
CA GLN A 19 1.79 7.49 8.54
C GLN A 19 3.11 7.47 7.74
N PRO A 20 4.25 6.99 8.29
CA PRO A 20 5.48 6.79 7.53
C PRO A 20 5.29 5.94 6.26
N ILE A 21 4.54 4.85 6.37
CA ILE A 21 4.25 3.95 5.25
C ILE A 21 3.46 4.68 4.16
N LEU A 22 2.40 5.40 4.53
CA LEU A 22 1.59 6.16 3.56
C LEU A 22 2.42 7.18 2.79
N ILE A 23 3.28 7.94 3.49
CA ILE A 23 4.16 8.93 2.88
C ILE A 23 5.11 8.27 1.87
N ARG A 24 5.74 7.15 2.24
CA ARG A 24 6.69 6.45 1.37
C ARG A 24 6.02 5.78 0.18
N LEU A 25 4.83 5.23 0.36
CA LEU A 25 4.06 4.66 -0.75
C LEU A 25 3.67 5.74 -1.77
N LEU A 26 3.11 6.86 -1.32
CA LEU A 26 2.73 7.95 -2.22
C LEU A 26 3.94 8.50 -3.00
N ASP A 27 5.09 8.65 -2.35
CA ASP A 27 6.32 9.08 -3.03
C ASP A 27 6.80 8.08 -4.09
N ASN A 28 6.78 6.78 -3.78
CA ASN A 28 7.18 5.73 -4.72
C ASN A 28 6.19 5.59 -5.89
N ILE A 29 4.88 5.70 -5.65
CA ILE A 29 3.87 5.71 -6.73
C ILE A 29 4.11 6.90 -7.65
N ARG A 30 4.31 8.10 -7.11
CA ARG A 30 4.62 9.30 -7.91
C ARG A 30 5.84 9.06 -8.80
N LYS A 31 6.95 8.60 -8.23
CA LYS A 31 8.18 8.31 -8.99
C LYS A 31 7.92 7.32 -10.12
N LYS A 32 7.14 6.26 -9.89
CA LYS A 32 6.78 5.30 -10.94
C LYS A 32 5.92 5.85 -12.06
N LEU A 33 5.08 6.83 -11.77
CA LEU A 33 4.28 7.52 -12.78
C LEU A 33 5.11 8.59 -13.54
N GLU A 34 6.22 9.06 -12.97
CA GLU A 34 7.13 10.04 -13.57
C GLU A 34 8.26 9.40 -14.42
N GLU A 35 8.69 8.18 -14.09
CA GLU A 35 9.47 7.32 -14.99
C GLU A 35 8.71 7.15 -16.34
N PRO A 36 9.37 6.79 -17.47
CA PRO A 36 8.66 6.58 -18.73
C PRO A 36 7.64 5.44 -18.59
N SER A 37 6.45 5.80 -18.14
CA SER A 37 5.35 4.93 -17.75
C SER A 37 4.23 5.09 -18.77
N VAL A 38 3.65 3.96 -19.14
CA VAL A 38 2.45 3.92 -19.99
C VAL A 38 1.18 4.25 -19.20
N TRP A 39 1.25 4.24 -17.87
CA TRP A 39 0.14 4.49 -16.96
C TRP A 39 0.07 5.95 -16.52
N LYS A 40 -1.13 6.52 -16.57
CA LYS A 40 -1.46 7.83 -15.99
C LYS A 40 -2.26 7.62 -14.71
N GLY A 41 -1.84 8.25 -13.62
CA GLY A 41 -2.52 8.15 -12.33
C GLY A 41 -3.28 9.41 -11.94
N THR A 42 -4.49 9.24 -11.42
CA THR A 42 -5.31 10.29 -10.80
C THR A 42 -5.60 9.91 -9.35
N TYR A 43 -5.22 10.79 -8.41
CA TYR A 43 -5.46 10.59 -6.99
C TYR A 43 -6.81 11.18 -6.59
N HIS A 44 -7.57 10.42 -5.81
CA HIS A 44 -8.82 10.83 -5.20
C HIS A 44 -8.70 10.71 -3.68
N ASN A 45 -9.07 11.78 -2.98
CA ASN A 45 -9.14 11.82 -1.53
C ASN A 45 -10.60 12.04 -1.12
N THR A 46 -11.09 11.23 -0.18
CA THR A 46 -12.38 11.39 0.46
C THR A 46 -12.18 11.61 1.96
N GLU A 47 -12.64 12.74 2.49
CA GLU A 47 -12.46 13.08 3.91
C GLU A 47 -13.58 12.52 4.81
N THR A 48 -14.75 12.20 4.24
CA THR A 48 -15.93 11.79 4.99
C THR A 48 -16.44 10.41 4.54
N PRO A 49 -16.86 9.52 5.47
CA PRO A 49 -16.82 9.64 6.93
C PRO A 49 -15.44 9.42 7.55
N TYR A 50 -14.47 8.90 6.78
CA TYR A 50 -13.08 8.68 7.17
C TYR A 50 -12.17 8.93 5.95
N PRO A 51 -10.86 9.24 6.16
CA PRO A 51 -9.90 9.42 5.07
C PRO A 51 -9.79 8.18 4.16
N GLY A 52 -10.18 8.35 2.91
CA GLY A 52 -10.03 7.35 1.85
C GLY A 52 -9.10 7.89 0.76
N TYR A 53 -8.14 7.08 0.36
CA TYR A 53 -7.18 7.42 -0.68
C TYR A 53 -7.30 6.41 -1.82
N ARG A 54 -7.80 6.85 -2.97
CA ARG A 54 -7.92 6.01 -4.16
C ARG A 54 -7.00 6.52 -5.26
N LEU A 55 -6.36 5.59 -5.95
CA LEU A 55 -5.59 5.85 -7.17
C LEU A 55 -6.30 5.20 -8.35
N ASP A 56 -6.67 6.01 -9.34
CA ASP A 56 -7.20 5.55 -10.61
C ASP A 56 -6.08 5.61 -11.66
N LEU A 57 -5.72 4.46 -12.21
CA LEU A 57 -4.69 4.28 -13.24
C LEU A 57 -5.35 4.03 -14.59
N GLU A 58 -4.88 4.75 -15.61
CA GLU A 58 -5.34 4.62 -16.98
C GLU A 58 -4.17 4.40 -17.93
N CYS A 59 -4.26 3.35 -18.75
CA CYS A 59 -3.33 3.08 -19.85
C CYS A 59 -4.13 2.61 -21.06
N ASN A 60 -4.07 3.36 -22.16
CA ASN A 60 -4.87 3.10 -23.36
C ASN A 60 -6.37 2.97 -23.04
N ASN A 61 -6.93 1.76 -23.17
CA ASN A 61 -8.34 1.46 -22.93
C ASN A 61 -8.58 0.68 -21.62
N GLN A 62 -7.54 0.51 -20.80
CA GLN A 62 -7.61 -0.13 -19.49
C GLN A 62 -7.66 0.91 -18.37
N LYS A 63 -8.50 0.62 -17.38
CA LYS A 63 -8.63 1.41 -16.16
C LYS A 63 -8.58 0.50 -14.95
N VAL A 64 -7.74 0.85 -13.99
CA VAL A 64 -7.58 0.12 -12.73
C VAL A 64 -7.71 1.10 -11.58
N SER A 65 -8.59 0.80 -10.64
CA SER A 65 -8.78 1.59 -9.42
C SER A 65 -8.26 0.81 -8.22
N LEU A 66 -7.47 1.47 -7.39
CA LEU A 66 -6.86 0.88 -6.20
C LEU A 66 -7.10 1.74 -4.96
N ASP A 67 -7.43 1.10 -3.85
CA ASP A 67 -7.38 1.73 -2.52
C ASP A 67 -5.93 1.71 -2.01
N ILE A 68 -5.35 2.88 -1.79
CA ILE A 68 -3.95 3.02 -1.35
C ILE A 68 -3.74 2.40 0.04
N TRP A 69 -4.78 2.33 0.88
CA TRP A 69 -4.67 1.66 2.17
C TRP A 69 -4.35 0.18 2.05
N GLU A 70 -4.81 -0.50 0.99
CA GLU A 70 -4.51 -1.91 0.78
C GLU A 70 -3.00 -2.13 0.55
N LEU A 71 -2.33 -1.22 -0.14
CA LEU A 71 -0.87 -1.24 -0.28
C LEU A 71 -0.18 -0.90 1.04
N CYS A 72 -0.70 0.06 1.82
CA CYS A 72 -0.18 0.37 3.15
C CYS A 72 -0.23 -0.87 4.04
N TYR A 73 -1.29 -1.66 3.97
CA TYR A 73 -1.42 -2.90 4.74
C TYR A 73 -0.45 -3.99 4.27
N GLN A 74 -0.18 -4.09 2.97
CA GLN A 74 0.87 -4.99 2.46
C GLN A 74 2.26 -4.62 2.98
N VAL A 75 2.55 -3.33 3.15
CA VAL A 75 3.80 -2.90 3.79
C VAL A 75 3.76 -3.20 5.28
N CYS A 76 2.69 -2.83 5.99
CA CYS A 76 2.62 -2.85 7.45
C CYS A 76 2.60 -4.27 8.05
N PHE A 77 1.91 -5.21 7.40
CA PHE A 77 1.67 -6.53 7.96
C PHE A 77 2.44 -7.64 7.25
N LYS A 78 2.69 -8.73 7.98
CA LYS A 78 3.21 -9.97 7.42
C LYS A 78 2.11 -10.71 6.68
N ASN A 79 2.42 -11.17 5.47
CA ASN A 79 1.54 -12.03 4.65
C ASN A 79 0.13 -11.46 4.41
N TYR A 80 -0.03 -10.13 4.37
CA TYR A 80 -1.31 -9.50 4.03
C TYR A 80 -1.69 -9.85 2.59
N GLN A 81 -2.90 -10.38 2.41
CA GLN A 81 -3.42 -10.72 1.09
C GLN A 81 -4.40 -9.65 0.66
N LEU A 82 -4.29 -9.20 -0.60
CA LEU A 82 -5.32 -8.35 -1.20
C LEU A 82 -6.61 -9.16 -1.32
N THR A 83 -7.71 -8.63 -0.81
CA THR A 83 -9.03 -9.24 -1.03
C THR A 83 -9.99 -8.22 -1.63
N HIS A 84 -10.79 -8.68 -2.60
CA HIS A 84 -11.79 -7.85 -3.26
C HIS A 84 -13.07 -7.68 -2.45
N ALA A 85 -13.13 -8.24 -1.23
CA ALA A 85 -14.32 -8.25 -0.38
C ALA A 85 -14.14 -7.29 0.82
N PRO A 86 -14.79 -6.11 0.83
CA PRO A 86 -14.70 -5.15 1.94
C PRO A 86 -15.16 -5.71 3.30
N GLN A 87 -15.99 -6.75 3.28
CA GLN A 87 -16.60 -7.38 4.46
C GLN A 87 -15.72 -8.47 5.09
N GLU A 88 -14.66 -8.90 4.41
CA GLU A 88 -13.72 -9.83 4.98
C GLU A 88 -12.80 -9.13 5.98
N SER A 89 -12.36 -9.89 6.97
CA SER A 89 -11.44 -9.42 7.98
C SER A 89 -10.33 -10.44 8.11
N GLN A 90 -9.11 -10.02 7.83
CA GLN A 90 -7.94 -10.87 7.97
C GLN A 90 -7.27 -10.56 9.32
N GLU A 91 -7.00 -11.61 10.08
CA GLU A 91 -6.11 -11.51 11.24
C GLU A 91 -4.69 -11.28 10.75
N VAL A 92 -4.06 -10.21 11.24
CA VAL A 92 -2.77 -9.75 10.73
C VAL A 92 -1.74 -9.65 11.85
N GLU A 93 -0.48 -9.76 11.48
CA GLU A 93 0.67 -9.57 12.36
C GLU A 93 1.54 -8.45 11.83
N ILE A 94 1.99 -7.56 12.72
CA ILE A 94 2.86 -6.46 12.34
C ILE A 94 4.19 -7.01 11.83
N ASP A 95 4.68 -6.43 10.74
CA ASP A 95 6.06 -6.64 10.34
C ASP A 95 6.99 -5.82 11.24
N THR A 96 7.31 -6.39 12.40
CA THR A 96 8.20 -5.77 13.39
C THR A 96 9.61 -5.51 12.85
N SER A 97 9.98 -6.04 11.67
CA SER A 97 11.24 -5.68 11.02
C SER A 97 11.27 -4.23 10.54
N LEU A 98 10.12 -3.55 10.44
CA LEU A 98 10.00 -2.13 10.08
C LEU A 98 10.28 -1.17 11.25
N ILE A 99 10.53 -1.72 12.43
CA ILE A 99 10.88 -0.98 13.64
C ILE A 99 12.31 -1.40 13.99
N ASP A 100 13.15 -0.42 14.29
CA ASP A 100 14.53 -0.67 14.64
C ASP A 100 14.69 -1.17 16.09
N HIS A 101 15.93 -1.33 16.52
CA HIS A 101 16.26 -1.80 17.86
C HIS A 101 16.00 -0.76 18.97
N THR A 102 15.81 0.52 18.65
CA THR A 102 15.43 1.56 19.63
C THR A 102 13.91 1.63 19.82
N GLY A 103 13.15 0.95 18.97
CA GLY A 103 11.69 1.00 18.95
C GLY A 103 11.15 2.11 18.04
N ASP A 104 12.02 2.74 17.25
CA ASP A 104 11.66 3.77 16.30
C ASP A 104 11.47 3.20 14.89
N VAL A 105 10.92 4.02 14.01
CA VAL A 105 10.64 3.63 12.62
C VAL A 105 11.95 3.42 11.84
N ASP A 106 12.13 2.23 11.26
CA ASP A 106 13.19 1.98 10.29
C ASP A 106 12.77 2.49 8.90
N TRP A 107 13.11 3.75 8.63
CA TRP A 107 12.75 4.44 7.39
C TRP A 107 13.33 3.78 6.14
N THR A 108 14.51 3.16 6.24
CA THR A 108 15.16 2.49 5.12
C THR A 108 14.37 1.25 4.75
N ARG A 109 14.02 0.41 5.74
CA ARG A 109 13.21 -0.79 5.48
C ARG A 109 11.81 -0.48 4.98
N ILE A 110 11.17 0.58 5.48
CA ILE A 110 9.88 1.02 4.94
C ILE A 110 10.00 1.40 3.46
N ASP A 111 11.00 2.19 3.09
CA ASP A 111 11.18 2.63 1.70
C ASP A 111 11.48 1.43 0.77
N GLU A 112 12.36 0.52 1.20
CA GLU A 112 12.67 -0.71 0.45
C GLU A 112 11.43 -1.57 0.23
N LYS A 113 10.65 -1.82 1.30
CA LYS A 113 9.44 -2.65 1.22
C LYS A 113 8.35 -1.97 0.41
N ALA A 114 8.15 -0.66 0.58
CA ALA A 114 7.21 0.13 -0.22
C ALA A 114 7.57 0.07 -1.71
N ARG A 115 8.84 0.29 -2.06
CA ARG A 115 9.32 0.21 -3.44
C ARG A 115 9.06 -1.18 -4.04
N MET A 116 9.40 -2.24 -3.32
CA MET A 116 9.15 -3.62 -3.77
C MET A 116 7.67 -3.89 -4.05
N ILE A 117 6.77 -3.45 -3.17
CA ILE A 117 5.32 -3.63 -3.35
C ILE A 117 4.80 -2.83 -4.54
N ILE A 118 5.29 -1.60 -4.74
CA ILE A 118 4.93 -0.78 -5.90
C ILE A 118 5.45 -1.42 -7.20
N ASP A 119 6.71 -1.86 -7.23
CA ASP A 119 7.29 -2.56 -8.39
C ASP A 119 6.43 -3.78 -8.76
N GLN A 120 6.14 -4.65 -7.79
CA GLN A 120 5.30 -5.84 -8.00
C GLN A 120 3.89 -5.49 -8.49
N PHE A 121 3.28 -4.43 -7.96
CA PHE A 121 1.96 -3.99 -8.38
C PHE A 121 1.96 -3.56 -9.85
N PHE A 122 2.89 -2.70 -10.28
CA PHE A 122 2.96 -2.24 -11.68
C PHE A 122 3.41 -3.34 -12.66
N ASP A 123 4.25 -4.29 -12.22
CA ASP A 123 4.59 -5.48 -13.01
C ASP A 123 3.36 -6.34 -13.29
N ASN A 124 2.52 -6.56 -12.27
CA ASN A 124 1.26 -7.31 -12.43
C ASN A 124 0.30 -6.62 -13.40
N LEU A 125 0.18 -5.29 -13.34
CA LEU A 125 -0.63 -4.53 -14.31
C LEU A 125 -0.12 -4.71 -15.74
N SER A 126 1.19 -4.70 -15.94
CA SER A 126 1.80 -4.83 -17.27
C SER A 126 1.62 -6.24 -17.86
N ASN A 127 1.65 -7.27 -17.00
CA ASN A 127 1.37 -8.65 -17.41
C ASN A 127 -0.08 -8.86 -17.87
N GLU A 128 -1.03 -8.12 -17.30
CA GLU A 128 -2.43 -8.13 -17.76
C GLU A 128 -2.62 -7.40 -19.10
N VAL A 129 -1.81 -6.37 -19.40
CA VAL A 129 -1.82 -5.64 -20.69
C VAL A 129 -1.26 -6.52 -21.82
N GLY A 130 -0.24 -7.34 -21.53
CA GLY A 130 0.48 -8.15 -22.54
C GLY A 130 -0.24 -9.42 -23.03
N GLN A 131 -1.41 -9.75 -22.48
CA GLN A 131 -2.20 -10.94 -22.86
C GLN A 131 -3.39 -10.64 -23.78
N SER A 132 -3.53 -9.41 -24.30
CA SER A 132 -4.62 -8.99 -25.20
C SER A 132 -4.16 -8.77 -26.64
#